data_AF-A0A2M7CDB4-F1
#
_entry.id   AF-A0A2M7CDB4-F1
#
_cell.length_a   1.000
_cell.length_b   1.000
_cell.length_c   1.000
_cell.angle_alpha   90.00
_cell.angle_beta   90.00
_cell.angle_gamma   90.00
#
_symmetry.space_group_name_H-M   'P 1'
#
loop_
_entity.id
_entity.type
_entity.pdbx_description
1 polymer ?
#
loop_
_entity_poly.entity_id
_entity_poly.type
_entity_poly.pdbx_seq_one_letter_code
_entity_poly.pdbx_strand_id
1 'polypeptide(L)'
;MEYKRSVVKTLIDLYFVAKEEKTPSDALHYFQEGFRTRQNKIVLSAIATLLEDSEIANDKLRFLIKLETLIFGSFQYFHDLIDKYIENKIACPLGKISIQEGIAREEGYRRFLEEIDCIRMCSLDKFLKSKKSQLKRLIEEGEKDPHDKNKGFQEALLLIKSAIGTLDTLKAKSNCMKIGDVIIALEVPKRLKILTFDRGFESSCQILGKRLIVLPSLATLRKSRAPAPQPS
;
A
#
# COMPACT_ATOMS: atom_id res chain seq x y z
N MET A 1 5.88 0.50 2.15
CA MET A 1 5.93 -0.81 1.46
C MET A 1 4.63 -1.12 0.72
N GLU A 2 3.48 -0.84 1.32
CA GLU A 2 2.16 -1.01 0.69
C GLU A 2 2.00 -0.24 -0.64
N TYR A 3 2.47 1.01 -0.70
CA TYR A 3 2.49 1.79 -1.94
C TYR A 3 3.26 1.12 -3.09
N LYS A 4 4.43 0.52 -2.79
CA LYS A 4 5.28 -0.17 -3.76
C LYS A 4 4.57 -1.40 -4.32
N ARG A 5 3.97 -2.18 -3.42
CA ARG A 5 3.17 -3.36 -3.77
C ARG A 5 1.98 -2.97 -4.61
N SER A 6 1.27 -1.91 -4.27
CA SER A 6 0.12 -1.47 -5.07
C SER A 6 0.56 -1.10 -6.49
N VAL A 7 1.64 -0.33 -6.67
CA VAL A 7 2.12 0.04 -8.01
C VAL A 7 2.51 -1.19 -8.82
N VAL A 8 3.37 -2.05 -8.27
CA VAL A 8 3.87 -3.22 -8.98
C VAL A 8 2.77 -4.26 -9.23
N LYS A 9 1.90 -4.51 -8.24
CA LYS A 9 0.73 -5.37 -8.39
C LYS A 9 -0.14 -4.87 -9.53
N THR A 10 -0.45 -3.57 -9.57
CA THR A 10 -1.29 -3.00 -10.62
C THR A 10 -0.63 -3.12 -12.00
N LEU A 11 0.69 -2.97 -12.12
CA LEU A 11 1.39 -3.21 -13.39
C LEU A 11 1.32 -4.69 -13.82
N ILE A 12 1.46 -5.63 -12.88
CA ILE A 12 1.32 -7.07 -13.16
C ILE A 12 -0.13 -7.45 -13.51
N ASP A 13 -1.12 -6.87 -12.82
CA ASP A 13 -2.53 -7.06 -13.15
C ASP A 13 -2.80 -6.58 -14.60
N LEU A 14 -2.25 -5.42 -14.99
CA LEU A 14 -2.36 -4.91 -16.36
C LEU A 14 -1.68 -5.84 -17.37
N TYR A 15 -0.55 -6.46 -17.01
CA TYR A 15 0.14 -7.41 -17.87
C TYR A 15 -0.74 -8.62 -18.20
N PHE A 16 -1.42 -9.19 -17.20
CA PHE A 16 -2.34 -10.29 -17.44
C PHE A 16 -3.57 -9.85 -18.24
N VAL A 17 -4.15 -8.68 -17.95
CA VAL A 17 -5.25 -8.14 -18.77
C VAL A 17 -4.82 -7.94 -20.22
N ALA A 18 -3.66 -7.34 -20.47
CA ALA A 18 -3.15 -7.11 -21.81
C ALA A 18 -2.82 -8.41 -22.58
N LYS A 19 -2.51 -9.49 -21.87
CA LYS A 19 -2.30 -10.81 -22.47
C LYS A 19 -3.62 -11.43 -22.94
N GLU A 20 -4.72 -11.22 -22.21
CA GLU A 20 -6.05 -11.76 -22.57
C GLU A 20 -6.74 -10.89 -23.64
N GLU A 21 -6.61 -9.57 -23.56
CA GLU A 21 -7.29 -8.65 -24.47
C GLU A 21 -6.66 -8.61 -25.87
N LYS A 22 -7.46 -8.25 -26.89
CA LYS A 22 -7.01 -8.29 -28.29
C LYS A 22 -5.97 -7.24 -28.61
N THR A 23 -6.18 -6.02 -28.12
CA THR A 23 -5.27 -4.88 -28.32
C THR A 23 -4.87 -4.26 -26.99
N PRO A 24 -3.72 -3.56 -26.93
CA PRO A 24 -3.36 -2.74 -25.77
C PRO A 24 -4.43 -1.71 -25.41
N SER A 25 -5.13 -1.15 -26.41
CA SER A 25 -6.25 -0.22 -26.17
C SER A 25 -7.42 -0.88 -25.43
N ASP A 26 -7.81 -2.10 -25.84
CA ASP A 26 -8.88 -2.86 -25.18
C ASP A 26 -8.48 -3.20 -23.73
N ALA A 27 -7.23 -3.62 -23.54
CA ALA A 27 -6.66 -3.88 -22.23
C ALA A 27 -6.76 -2.69 -21.29
N LEU A 28 -6.42 -1.49 -21.78
CA LEU A 28 -6.47 -0.27 -21.00
C LEU A 28 -7.89 0.18 -20.71
N HIS A 29 -8.82 0.01 -21.65
CA HIS A 29 -10.23 0.30 -21.42
C HIS A 29 -10.80 -0.61 -20.33
N TYR A 30 -10.62 -1.92 -20.45
CA TYR A 30 -11.01 -2.90 -19.44
C TYR A 30 -10.39 -2.59 -18.08
N PHE A 31 -9.10 -2.24 -18.08
CA PHE A 31 -8.37 -1.89 -16.89
C PHE A 31 -8.87 -0.58 -16.25
N GLN A 32 -9.32 0.40 -17.02
CA GLN A 32 -9.89 1.65 -16.48
C GLN A 32 -11.25 1.43 -15.81
N GLU A 33 -12.09 0.56 -16.37
CA GLU A 33 -13.42 0.24 -15.83
C GLU A 33 -13.35 -0.54 -14.50
N GLY A 34 -12.27 -1.29 -14.28
CA GLY A 34 -12.09 -2.13 -13.08
C GLY A 34 -11.60 -1.42 -11.80
N PHE A 35 -11.10 -0.18 -11.86
CA PHE A 35 -10.36 0.43 -10.73
C PHE A 35 -11.08 1.55 -9.97
N ARG A 36 -10.94 1.53 -8.64
CA ARG A 36 -11.37 2.63 -7.75
C ARG A 36 -10.42 3.82 -7.88
N THR A 37 -10.97 5.03 -7.88
CA THR A 37 -10.36 6.35 -8.22
C THR A 37 -9.01 6.68 -7.56
N ARG A 38 -8.63 6.03 -6.44
CA ARG A 38 -7.37 6.31 -5.71
C ARG A 38 -6.12 5.61 -6.27
N GLN A 39 -6.25 4.44 -6.89
CA GLN A 39 -5.10 3.71 -7.47
C GLN A 39 -4.68 4.26 -8.84
N ASN A 40 -5.58 5.02 -9.48
CA ASN A 40 -5.44 5.54 -10.83
C ASN A 40 -4.22 6.44 -11.05
N LYS A 41 -3.86 7.36 -10.15
CA LYS A 41 -2.98 8.48 -10.57
C LYS A 41 -1.53 8.12 -10.93
N ILE A 42 -0.91 7.17 -10.23
CA ILE A 42 0.51 6.84 -10.47
C ILE A 42 0.66 5.85 -11.61
N VAL A 43 -0.24 4.88 -11.67
CA VAL A 43 -0.26 3.87 -12.73
C VAL A 43 -0.70 4.52 -14.05
N LEU A 44 -1.70 5.40 -14.04
CA LEU A 44 -2.08 6.17 -15.24
C LEU A 44 -0.95 7.09 -15.71
N SER A 45 -0.13 7.66 -14.81
CA SER A 45 1.04 8.44 -15.24
C SER A 45 2.09 7.56 -15.91
N ALA A 46 2.37 6.37 -15.37
CA ALA A 46 3.34 5.44 -15.95
C ALA A 46 2.84 4.83 -17.28
N ILE A 47 1.54 4.53 -17.36
CA ILE A 47 0.85 4.08 -18.58
C ILE A 47 0.79 5.20 -19.62
N ALA A 48 0.51 6.45 -19.22
CA ALA A 48 0.50 7.58 -20.15
C ALA A 48 1.88 7.75 -20.81
N THR A 49 2.96 7.65 -20.04
CA THR A 49 4.33 7.65 -20.58
C THR A 49 4.62 6.44 -21.49
N LEU A 50 4.01 5.27 -21.23
CA LEU A 50 4.11 4.12 -22.13
C LEU A 50 3.36 4.33 -23.47
N LEU A 51 2.29 5.14 -23.44
CA LEU A 51 1.38 5.39 -24.57
C LEU A 51 1.70 6.66 -25.37
N GLU A 52 2.68 7.46 -24.96
CA GLU A 52 3.20 8.58 -25.77
C GLU A 52 3.80 8.09 -27.11
N ASP A 53 4.12 6.80 -27.21
CA ASP A 53 4.54 6.10 -28.42
C ASP A 53 3.29 5.53 -29.15
N SER A 54 2.77 6.25 -30.15
CA SER A 54 1.53 5.91 -30.85
C SER A 54 1.55 4.56 -31.57
N GLU A 55 2.73 4.02 -31.88
CA GLU A 55 2.90 2.69 -32.47
C GLU A 55 2.59 1.56 -31.48
N ILE A 56 2.65 1.83 -30.17
CA ILE A 56 2.52 0.83 -29.12
C ILE A 56 1.07 0.53 -28.74
N ALA A 57 0.16 1.45 -29.05
CA ALA A 57 -1.26 1.27 -28.78
C ALA A 57 -1.87 0.06 -29.53
N ASN A 58 -1.23 -0.38 -30.63
CA ASN A 58 -1.71 -1.47 -31.47
C ASN A 58 -0.74 -2.66 -31.58
N ASP A 59 0.52 -2.52 -31.15
CA ASP A 59 1.48 -3.61 -31.11
C ASP A 59 1.49 -4.29 -29.73
N LYS A 60 0.74 -5.38 -29.60
CA LYS A 60 0.60 -6.16 -28.36
C LYS A 60 1.93 -6.72 -27.85
N LEU A 61 2.81 -7.20 -28.74
CA LEU A 61 4.08 -7.78 -28.33
C LEU A 61 4.99 -6.70 -27.74
N ARG A 62 5.12 -5.56 -28.43
CA ARG A 62 5.92 -4.42 -27.98
C ARG A 62 5.36 -3.79 -26.70
N PHE A 63 4.04 -3.74 -26.57
CA PHE A 63 3.37 -3.30 -25.34
C PHE A 63 3.71 -4.19 -24.15
N LEU A 64 3.60 -5.52 -24.30
CA LEU A 64 3.94 -6.48 -23.23
C LEU A 64 5.41 -6.37 -22.82
N ILE A 65 6.34 -6.25 -23.78
CA ILE A 65 7.79 -6.08 -23.49
C ILE A 65 8.06 -4.80 -22.71
N LYS A 66 7.46 -3.66 -23.11
CA LYS A 66 7.63 -2.40 -22.36
C LYS A 66 7.01 -2.48 -20.97
N LEU A 67 5.85 -3.12 -20.83
CA LEU A 67 5.19 -3.29 -19.54
C LEU A 67 6.02 -4.18 -18.61
N GLU A 68 6.61 -5.28 -19.10
CA GLU A 68 7.58 -6.09 -18.36
C GLU A 68 8.80 -5.26 -17.93
N THR A 69 9.36 -4.47 -18.84
CA THR A 69 10.49 -3.57 -18.54
C THR A 69 10.14 -2.59 -17.42
N LEU A 70 8.92 -2.04 -17.43
CA LEU A 70 8.43 -1.14 -16.40
C LEU A 70 8.22 -1.85 -15.06
N ILE A 71 7.71 -3.09 -15.06
CA ILE A 71 7.58 -3.92 -13.85
C ILE A 71 8.96 -4.13 -13.22
N PHE A 72 9.93 -4.61 -13.99
CA PHE A 72 11.30 -4.85 -13.51
C PHE A 72 12.00 -3.56 -13.05
N GLY A 73 11.92 -2.50 -13.85
CA GLY A 73 12.50 -1.19 -13.49
C GLY A 73 11.91 -0.64 -12.20
N SER A 74 10.59 -0.82 -11.98
CA SER A 74 9.92 -0.43 -10.74
C SER A 74 10.40 -1.24 -9.55
N PHE A 75 10.58 -2.56 -9.69
CA PHE A 75 11.15 -3.41 -8.65
C PHE A 75 12.56 -2.97 -8.26
N GLN A 76 13.45 -2.80 -9.24
CA GLN A 76 14.83 -2.41 -9.00
C GLN A 76 14.91 -1.03 -8.34
N TYR A 77 14.19 -0.05 -8.89
CA TYR A 77 14.12 1.29 -8.32
C TYR A 77 13.66 1.28 -6.86
N PHE A 78 12.65 0.46 -6.55
CA PHE A 78 12.17 0.32 -5.19
C PHE A 78 13.12 -0.42 -4.27
N HIS A 79 13.90 -1.37 -4.77
CA HIS A 79 14.95 -2.05 -4.02
C HIS A 79 16.07 -1.06 -3.66
N ASP A 80 16.60 -0.35 -4.66
CA ASP A 80 17.69 0.62 -4.52
C ASP A 80 17.34 1.78 -3.58
N LEU A 81 16.09 2.27 -3.63
CA LEU A 81 15.60 3.32 -2.74
C LEU A 81 15.62 2.93 -1.26
N ILE A 82 15.43 1.65 -0.93
CA ILE A 82 15.37 1.19 0.47
C ILE A 82 16.77 0.96 1.00
N ASP A 83 17.57 0.20 0.26
CA ASP A 83 18.89 -0.23 0.72
C ASP A 83 19.84 0.95 0.90
N LYS A 84 19.63 2.06 0.17
CA LYS A 84 20.44 3.27 0.30
C LYS A 84 20.02 4.23 1.41
N TYR A 85 18.78 4.16 1.94
CA TYR A 85 18.25 5.23 2.82
C TYR A 85 17.59 4.78 4.12
N ILE A 86 17.10 3.54 4.23
CA ILE A 86 16.32 3.11 5.40
C ILE A 86 16.75 1.71 5.82
N GLU A 87 17.51 1.62 6.91
CA GLU A 87 17.77 0.35 7.59
C GLU A 87 16.42 -0.27 8.01
N ASN A 88 15.98 -1.33 7.30
CA ASN A 88 14.69 -1.97 7.51
C ASN A 88 14.72 -2.87 8.77
N LYS A 89 14.77 -2.25 9.94
CA LYS A 89 14.81 -2.91 11.27
C LYS A 89 13.58 -3.73 11.60
N ILE A 90 12.48 -3.52 10.88
CA ILE A 90 11.16 -4.11 11.19
C ILE A 90 11.03 -5.49 10.54
N ALA A 91 11.91 -5.85 9.59
CA ALA A 91 12.00 -7.20 9.01
C ALA A 91 10.66 -7.77 8.51
N CYS A 92 9.72 -6.92 8.07
CA CYS A 92 8.44 -7.37 7.53
C CYS A 92 8.71 -8.27 6.30
N PRO A 93 8.38 -9.58 6.33
CA PRO A 93 8.67 -10.49 5.23
C PRO A 93 7.99 -10.06 3.94
N LEU A 94 6.77 -9.52 4.05
CA LEU A 94 6.03 -8.97 2.93
C LEU A 94 6.75 -7.75 2.31
N GLY A 95 7.59 -7.04 3.08
CA GLY A 95 8.41 -5.92 2.60
C GLY A 95 9.63 -6.36 1.79
N LYS A 96 9.93 -7.66 1.75
CA LYS A 96 11.08 -8.20 1.00
C LYS A 96 10.65 -9.08 -0.17
N ILE A 97 9.36 -9.11 -0.51
CA ILE A 97 8.88 -9.88 -1.66
C ILE A 97 9.52 -9.28 -2.93
N SER A 98 10.44 -10.04 -3.49
CA SER A 98 11.04 -9.82 -4.79
C SER A 98 10.51 -10.89 -5.75
N ILE A 99 10.47 -10.59 -7.05
CA ILE A 99 10.36 -11.66 -8.04
C ILE A 99 11.64 -12.49 -7.91
N GLN A 100 11.50 -13.79 -7.66
CA GLN A 100 12.63 -14.69 -7.49
C GLN A 100 13.39 -14.82 -8.82
N GLU A 101 14.71 -14.61 -8.79
CA GLU A 101 15.58 -14.83 -9.93
C GLU A 101 15.58 -16.31 -10.32
N GLY A 102 15.59 -16.60 -11.62
CA GLY A 102 15.60 -17.97 -12.14
C GLY A 102 14.23 -18.66 -12.29
N ILE A 103 13.13 -17.98 -11.97
CA ILE A 103 11.76 -18.45 -12.27
C ILE A 103 11.27 -17.86 -13.60
N ALA A 104 10.50 -18.64 -14.37
CA ALA A 104 9.81 -18.13 -15.56
C ALA A 104 8.96 -16.90 -15.20
N ARG A 105 9.05 -15.83 -16.00
CA ARG A 105 8.49 -14.50 -15.66
C ARG A 105 7.03 -14.54 -15.19
N GLU A 106 6.17 -15.23 -15.94
CA GLU A 106 4.76 -15.36 -15.60
C GLU A 106 4.52 -16.08 -14.27
N GLU A 107 5.28 -17.14 -14.00
CA GLU A 107 5.21 -17.86 -12.73
C GLU A 107 5.70 -16.97 -11.58
N GLY A 108 6.73 -16.17 -11.82
CA GLY A 108 7.18 -15.14 -10.88
C GLY A 108 6.11 -14.11 -10.57
N TYR A 109 5.37 -13.65 -11.59
CA TYR A 109 4.24 -12.72 -11.42
C TYR A 109 3.08 -13.35 -10.64
N ARG A 110 2.69 -14.60 -10.95
CA ARG A 110 1.63 -15.31 -10.21
C ARG A 110 1.99 -15.47 -8.75
N ARG A 111 3.21 -15.94 -8.45
CA ARG A 111 3.72 -16.06 -7.07
C ARG A 111 3.73 -14.73 -6.34
N PHE A 112 4.17 -13.66 -7.01
CA PHE A 112 4.13 -12.32 -6.43
C PHE A 112 2.72 -11.88 -6.06
N LEU A 113 1.73 -12.11 -6.94
CA LEU A 113 0.33 -11.82 -6.65
C LEU A 113 -0.19 -12.67 -5.46
N GLU A 114 0.11 -13.97 -5.45
CA GLU A 114 -0.29 -14.89 -4.36
C GLU A 114 0.31 -14.50 -3.01
N GLU A 115 1.58 -14.09 -2.97
CA GLU A 115 2.26 -13.68 -1.75
C GLU A 115 1.74 -12.33 -1.22
N ILE A 116 1.32 -11.43 -2.10
CA ILE A 116 0.74 -10.13 -1.73
C ILE A 116 -0.70 -10.23 -1.28
N ASP A 117 -1.46 -11.20 -1.79
CA ASP A 117 -2.90 -11.34 -1.50
C ASP A 117 -3.20 -11.76 -0.04
N CYS A 118 -2.19 -11.85 0.82
CA CYS A 118 -2.25 -11.79 2.30
C CYS A 118 -3.09 -12.87 3.01
N ILE A 119 -3.81 -13.74 2.30
CA ILE A 119 -4.73 -14.71 2.90
C ILE A 119 -3.98 -15.94 3.44
N ARG A 120 -2.88 -16.35 2.81
CA ARG A 120 -2.21 -17.63 3.14
C ARG A 120 -1.19 -17.56 4.30
N MET A 121 -0.70 -16.38 4.66
CA MET A 121 0.33 -16.20 5.72
C MET A 121 -0.06 -15.20 6.82
N CYS A 122 -1.36 -14.93 6.98
CA CYS A 122 -1.83 -13.92 7.94
C CYS A 122 -1.63 -14.39 9.40
N SER A 123 -0.57 -13.92 10.06
CA SER A 123 -0.32 -14.13 11.50
C SER A 123 -1.05 -13.10 12.39
N LEU A 124 -2.03 -12.38 11.83
CA LEU A 124 -2.75 -11.32 12.51
C LEU A 124 -3.43 -11.82 13.79
N ASP A 125 -3.92 -13.07 13.80
CA ASP A 125 -4.48 -13.70 15.01
C ASP A 125 -3.51 -13.70 16.17
N LYS A 126 -2.33 -14.27 15.94
CA LYS A 126 -1.29 -14.39 16.94
C LYS A 126 -0.84 -13.02 17.40
N PHE A 127 -0.73 -12.06 16.47
CA PHE A 127 -0.41 -10.68 16.78
C PHE A 127 -1.46 -10.02 17.68
N LEU A 128 -2.74 -10.03 17.29
CA LEU A 128 -3.82 -9.40 18.05
C LEU A 128 -3.95 -10.05 19.45
N LYS A 129 -3.84 -11.38 19.55
CA LYS A 129 -3.79 -12.10 20.83
C LYS A 129 -2.61 -11.63 21.69
N SER A 130 -1.42 -11.46 21.11
CA SER A 130 -0.24 -10.96 21.84
C SER A 130 -0.39 -9.50 22.32
N LYS A 131 -1.30 -8.74 21.70
CA LYS A 131 -1.55 -7.31 21.99
C LYS A 131 -2.86 -7.07 22.75
N LYS A 132 -3.48 -8.11 23.30
CA LYS A 132 -4.83 -8.08 23.92
C LYS A 132 -5.02 -6.94 24.94
N SER A 133 -4.05 -6.70 25.82
CA SER A 133 -4.13 -5.62 26.82
C SER A 133 -4.13 -4.23 26.19
N GLN A 134 -3.28 -4.00 25.19
CA GLN A 134 -3.21 -2.73 24.46
C GLN A 134 -4.48 -2.50 23.62
N LEU A 135 -5.02 -3.56 23.01
CA LEU A 135 -6.30 -3.50 22.27
C LEU A 135 -7.47 -3.18 23.18
N LYS A 136 -7.55 -3.81 24.36
CA LYS A 136 -8.58 -3.52 25.37
C LYS A 136 -8.54 -2.04 25.76
N ARG A 137 -7.35 -1.50 26.02
CA ARG A 137 -7.17 -0.07 26.31
C ARG A 137 -7.59 0.83 25.15
N LEU A 138 -7.25 0.47 23.91
CA LEU A 138 -7.69 1.21 22.71
C LEU A 138 -9.21 1.26 22.57
N ILE A 139 -9.90 0.15 22.82
CA ILE A 139 -11.37 0.09 22.78
C ILE A 139 -11.96 0.93 23.92
N GLU A 140 -11.49 0.73 25.16
CA GLU A 140 -12.03 1.43 26.33
C GLU A 140 -11.80 2.94 26.31
N GLU A 141 -10.62 3.40 25.86
CA GLU A 141 -10.35 4.83 25.74
C GLU A 141 -10.95 5.42 24.46
N GLY A 142 -10.98 4.66 23.35
CA GLY A 142 -11.57 5.10 22.09
C GLY A 142 -13.10 5.24 22.14
N GLU A 143 -13.78 4.49 23.01
CA GLU A 143 -15.23 4.61 23.25
C GLU A 143 -15.58 5.80 24.18
N LYS A 144 -14.63 6.28 25.00
CA LYS A 144 -14.85 7.40 25.94
C LYS A 144 -14.87 8.75 25.26
N ASP A 145 -14.22 8.89 24.10
CA ASP A 145 -14.20 10.12 23.33
C ASP A 145 -14.61 9.89 21.86
N PRO A 146 -15.91 9.62 21.61
CA PRO A 146 -16.45 9.49 20.25
C PRO A 146 -16.46 10.82 19.48
N HIS A 147 -16.01 11.93 20.08
CA HIS A 147 -15.85 13.23 19.43
C HIS A 147 -14.50 13.41 18.74
N ASP A 148 -13.62 12.42 18.78
CA ASP A 148 -12.45 12.41 17.93
C ASP A 148 -12.89 12.44 16.46
N LYS A 149 -12.40 13.42 15.70
CA LYS A 149 -12.86 13.76 14.33
C LYS A 149 -12.56 12.66 13.29
N ASN A 150 -12.02 11.52 13.73
CA ASN A 150 -11.51 10.46 12.89
C ASN A 150 -12.46 9.26 12.84
N LYS A 151 -13.48 9.34 11.96
CA LYS A 151 -14.42 8.24 11.70
C LYS A 151 -13.72 6.92 11.34
N GLY A 152 -12.57 6.98 10.66
CA GLY A 152 -11.79 5.80 10.28
C GLY A 152 -11.26 5.03 11.49
N PHE A 153 -10.84 5.73 12.54
CA PHE A 153 -10.38 5.11 13.78
C PHE A 153 -11.52 4.37 14.50
N GLN A 154 -12.71 4.96 14.56
CA GLN A 154 -13.88 4.33 15.19
C GLN A 154 -14.33 3.08 14.42
N GLU A 155 -14.35 3.13 13.08
CA GLU A 155 -14.60 1.93 12.26
C GLU A 155 -13.57 0.82 12.53
N ALA A 156 -12.29 1.18 12.65
CA ALA A 156 -11.23 0.23 12.97
C ALA A 156 -11.43 -0.43 14.34
N LEU A 157 -11.82 0.35 15.37
CA LEU A 157 -12.10 -0.18 16.71
C LEU A 157 -13.29 -1.15 16.72
N LEU A 158 -14.38 -0.85 15.99
CA LEU A 158 -15.53 -1.75 15.87
C LEU A 158 -15.15 -3.07 15.17
N LEU A 159 -14.30 -3.00 14.15
CA LEU A 159 -13.79 -4.18 13.47
C LEU A 159 -12.88 -5.01 14.38
N ILE A 160 -12.00 -4.37 15.15
CA ILE A 160 -11.16 -5.05 16.13
C ILE A 160 -12.01 -5.70 17.22
N LYS A 161 -13.02 -4.99 17.74
CA LYS A 161 -13.92 -5.49 18.79
C LYS A 161 -14.68 -6.73 18.32
N SER A 162 -15.23 -6.70 17.11
CA SER A 162 -15.90 -7.88 16.53
C SER A 162 -14.92 -9.03 16.26
N ALA A 163 -13.67 -8.72 15.95
CA ALA A 163 -12.62 -9.71 15.68
C ALA A 163 -11.97 -10.35 16.92
N ILE A 164 -12.18 -9.80 18.13
CA ILE A 164 -11.60 -10.31 19.38
C ILE A 164 -12.17 -11.70 19.78
N GLY A 165 -13.25 -12.16 19.13
CA GLY A 165 -13.81 -13.51 19.28
C GLY A 165 -13.56 -14.45 18.09
N THR A 166 -13.72 -13.96 16.86
CA THR A 166 -13.48 -14.72 15.61
C THR A 166 -12.91 -13.81 14.52
N LEU A 167 -11.83 -14.22 13.86
CA LEU A 167 -11.17 -13.40 12.85
C LEU A 167 -11.81 -13.44 11.47
N ASP A 168 -12.84 -14.26 11.29
CA ASP A 168 -13.49 -14.43 10.00
C ASP A 168 -14.06 -13.09 9.49
N THR A 169 -14.44 -12.20 10.41
CA THR A 169 -14.84 -10.82 10.12
C THR A 169 -13.72 -9.97 9.52
N LEU A 170 -12.45 -10.19 9.91
CA LEU A 170 -11.30 -9.47 9.34
C LEU A 170 -10.79 -10.07 8.02
N LYS A 171 -11.01 -11.38 7.81
CA LYS A 171 -10.64 -12.09 6.58
C LYS A 171 -11.55 -11.74 5.40
N ALA A 172 -12.73 -11.16 5.64
CA ALA A 172 -13.63 -10.72 4.58
C ALA A 172 -13.08 -9.46 3.84
N LYS A 173 -12.59 -9.68 2.62
CA LYS A 173 -12.45 -8.82 1.40
C LYS A 173 -11.99 -7.34 1.49
N SER A 174 -11.75 -6.73 2.65
CA SER A 174 -11.06 -5.43 2.81
C SER A 174 -10.93 -4.94 4.28
N ASN A 175 -11.57 -5.62 5.24
CA ASN A 175 -11.59 -5.17 6.64
C ASN A 175 -10.18 -5.11 7.27
N CYS A 176 -9.26 -5.97 6.84
CA CYS A 176 -7.86 -5.93 7.26
C CYS A 176 -7.17 -4.58 6.95
N MET A 177 -7.49 -3.95 5.81
CA MET A 177 -6.92 -2.65 5.45
C MET A 177 -7.38 -1.54 6.39
N LYS A 178 -8.62 -1.62 6.89
CA LYS A 178 -9.20 -0.60 7.78
C LYS A 178 -8.53 -0.56 9.16
N ILE A 179 -7.87 -1.64 9.57
CA ILE A 179 -7.20 -1.75 10.86
C ILE A 179 -5.67 -1.59 10.75
N GLY A 180 -5.14 -1.34 9.55
CA GLY A 180 -3.69 -1.26 9.29
C GLY A 180 -2.96 -0.24 10.16
N ASP A 181 -3.51 0.97 10.27
CA ASP A 181 -2.92 2.04 11.09
C ASP A 181 -2.86 1.66 12.58
N VAL A 182 -3.89 0.97 13.07
CA VAL A 182 -3.93 0.47 14.46
C VAL A 182 -2.87 -0.61 14.68
N ILE A 183 -2.71 -1.54 13.72
CA ILE A 183 -1.65 -2.57 13.77
C ILE A 183 -0.26 -1.92 13.83
N ILE A 184 0.00 -0.96 12.94
CA ILE A 184 1.28 -0.23 12.91
C ILE A 184 1.51 0.47 14.26
N ALA A 185 0.51 1.16 14.81
CA ALA A 185 0.63 1.84 16.09
C ALA A 185 0.93 0.88 17.27
N LEU A 186 0.38 -0.35 17.22
CA LEU A 186 0.63 -1.41 18.21
C LEU A 186 2.01 -2.06 18.09
N GLU A 187 2.53 -2.16 16.86
CA GLU A 187 3.80 -2.78 16.55
C GLU A 187 4.99 -1.85 16.87
N VAL A 188 4.85 -0.55 16.59
CA VAL A 188 5.93 0.43 16.76
C VAL A 188 6.41 0.47 18.22
N PRO A 189 7.70 0.20 18.51
CA PRO A 189 8.25 0.30 19.87
C PRO A 189 8.10 1.71 20.46
N LYS A 190 7.87 1.83 21.78
CA LYS A 190 7.72 3.14 22.46
C LYS A 190 8.92 4.09 22.26
N ARG A 191 10.12 3.53 22.07
CA ARG A 191 11.35 4.29 21.81
C ARG A 191 11.40 4.92 20.41
N LEU A 192 10.60 4.44 19.46
CA LEU A 192 10.53 4.99 18.10
C LEU A 192 9.38 6.00 17.97
N LYS A 193 9.38 6.71 16.85
CA LYS A 193 8.34 7.69 16.48
C LYS A 193 7.72 7.31 15.14
N ILE A 194 6.44 7.54 14.99
CA ILE A 194 5.71 7.39 13.72
C ILE A 194 5.79 8.72 12.98
N LEU A 195 6.24 8.67 11.73
CA LEU A 195 6.25 9.81 10.81
C LEU A 195 5.27 9.50 9.68
N THR A 196 4.25 10.34 9.49
CA THR A 196 3.16 10.05 8.56
C THR A 196 2.57 11.33 7.96
N PHE A 197 1.93 11.23 6.80
CA PHE A 197 1.05 12.27 6.26
C PHE A 197 -0.42 12.06 6.67
N ASP A 198 -0.72 10.93 7.30
CA ASP A 198 -2.07 10.53 7.67
C ASP A 198 -2.35 10.83 9.14
N ARG A 199 -3.41 11.60 9.38
CA ARG A 199 -3.91 11.87 10.74
C ARG A 199 -4.65 10.69 11.35
N GLY A 200 -4.86 9.62 10.57
CA GLY A 200 -5.38 8.32 11.01
C GLY A 200 -4.73 7.78 12.30
N PHE A 201 -3.46 8.11 12.51
CA PHE A 201 -2.66 7.64 13.64
C PHE A 201 -2.85 8.41 14.94
N GLU A 202 -3.44 9.62 14.93
CA GLU A 202 -3.48 10.54 16.08
C GLU A 202 -4.09 9.85 17.31
N SER A 203 -5.31 9.34 17.17
CA SER A 203 -6.07 8.68 18.24
C SER A 203 -5.35 7.45 18.80
N SER A 204 -4.87 6.58 17.90
CA SER A 204 -4.15 5.36 18.27
C SER A 204 -2.85 5.66 19.03
N CYS A 205 -2.09 6.66 18.55
CA CYS A 205 -0.82 7.04 19.16
C CYS A 205 -1.02 7.72 20.51
N GLN A 206 -2.02 8.58 20.64
CA GLN A 206 -2.37 9.24 21.88
C GLN A 206 -2.69 8.21 22.98
N ILE A 207 -3.62 7.29 22.70
CA ILE A 207 -4.02 6.25 23.65
C ILE A 207 -2.83 5.35 24.00
N LEU A 208 -2.04 4.92 23.00
CA LEU A 208 -0.92 4.01 23.24
C LEU A 208 0.34 4.70 23.80
N GLY A 209 0.33 6.03 23.97
CA GLY A 209 1.48 6.81 24.42
C GLY A 209 2.66 6.74 23.43
N LYS A 210 2.38 6.82 22.13
CA LYS A 210 3.38 6.79 21.06
C LYS A 210 3.71 8.21 20.58
N ARG A 211 4.96 8.42 20.19
CA ARG A 211 5.39 9.67 19.57
C ARG A 211 4.97 9.69 18.09
N LEU A 212 4.22 10.71 17.69
CA LEU A 212 3.71 10.90 16.33
C LEU A 212 4.19 12.25 15.78
N ILE A 213 4.61 12.25 14.52
CA ILE A 213 4.87 13.46 13.73
C ILE A 213 4.02 13.37 12.47
N VAL A 214 3.07 14.29 12.35
CA VAL A 214 2.24 14.44 11.14
C VAL A 214 2.88 15.48 10.23
N LEU A 215 3.27 15.05 9.04
CA LEU A 215 3.81 15.92 8.00
C LEU A 215 2.70 16.72 7.33
N PRO A 216 2.99 17.97 6.92
CA PRO A 216 2.04 18.79 6.17
C PRO A 216 1.71 18.15 4.81
N SER A 217 0.48 18.38 4.34
CA SER A 217 0.06 17.88 3.02
C SER A 217 0.97 18.40 1.91
N LEU A 218 1.07 17.66 0.81
CA LEU A 218 1.77 18.12 -0.41
C LEU A 218 1.25 19.48 -0.91
N ALA A 219 -0.04 19.76 -0.76
CA ALA A 219 -0.62 21.05 -1.11
C ALA A 219 -0.07 22.18 -0.23
N THR A 220 0.06 21.93 1.07
CA THR A 220 0.66 22.86 2.02
C THR A 220 2.15 23.09 1.70
N LEU A 221 2.89 22.01 1.43
CA LEU A 221 4.32 22.07 1.08
C LEU A 221 4.59 22.83 -0.22
N ARG A 222 3.68 22.72 -1.20
CA ARG A 222 3.77 23.47 -2.47
C ARG A 222 3.52 24.97 -2.27
N LYS A 223 2.59 25.33 -1.39
CA LYS A 223 2.33 26.74 -1.05
C LYS A 223 3.46 27.38 -0.24
N SER A 224 4.21 26.58 0.52
CA SER A 224 5.36 27.06 1.30
C SER A 224 6.67 27.10 0.51
N ARG A 225 6.70 26.63 -0.75
CA ARG A 225 7.86 26.87 -1.62
C ARG A 225 7.87 28.33 -2.02
N ALA A 226 8.83 29.08 -1.51
CA ALA A 226 9.16 30.39 -2.05
C ALA A 226 9.36 30.28 -3.58
N PRO A 227 8.92 31.26 -4.38
CA PRO A 227 9.21 31.27 -5.81
C PRO A 227 10.72 31.16 -5.98
N ALA A 228 11.15 30.21 -6.82
CA ALA A 228 12.56 30.08 -7.16
C ALA A 228 13.05 31.44 -7.68
N PRO A 229 14.24 31.91 -7.26
CA PRO A 229 14.81 33.13 -7.81
C PRO A 229 14.87 32.96 -9.33
N GLN A 230 14.29 33.91 -10.06
CA GLN A 230 14.38 33.90 -11.51
C GLN A 230 15.85 33.99 -11.89
N PRO A 231 16.34 33.17 -12.84
CA PRO A 231 17.68 33.33 -13.37
C PRO A 231 17.77 34.71 -14.01
N SER A 232 18.70 35.51 -13.50
CA SER A 232 19.13 36.82 -14.05
C SER A 232 19.83 36.65 -15.37
#